data_AF-A0A925XLP5-F1
#
_entry.id   AF-A0A925XLP5-F1
#
_cell.length_a   1.000
_cell.length_b   1.000
_cell.length_c   1.000
_cell.angle_alpha   90.00
_cell.angle_beta   90.00
_cell.angle_gamma   90.00
#
_symmetry.space_group_name_H-M   'P 1'
#
loop_
_entity.id
_entity.type
_entity.pdbx_description
1 polymer ?
#
loop_
_entity_poly.entity_id
_entity_poly.type
_entity_poly.pdbx_seq_one_letter_code
_entity_poly.pdbx_strand_id
1 'polypeptide(L)'
;MMLGLCGTDADAKLMEQKILETTDDFRLGIDGVMGGFLLLTGDKGLDVIDEKKLKDKKAPFSETYAAMQALRFMWQYGDNRIPAERLRQSMRILLERPELADLVIADLSRMKDWSMQDRLMTMYDEEAYNVPSIKRAIVRYMLASAKDTGEKKKPASDTVASSGPTTPAAAEAAAEPAAAPPAHVVHALKCLAILEEKDPKTVTEAKRFFLLK
;
A
#
# COMPACT_ATOMS: atom_id res chain seq x y z
N MET A 1 -3.33 6.90 20.82
CA MET A 1 -4.05 5.61 20.72
C MET A 1 -5.30 5.55 21.61
N MET A 2 -5.23 5.46 22.95
CA MET A 2 -6.44 5.34 23.79
C MET A 2 -7.43 6.51 23.62
N LEU A 3 -6.94 7.75 23.59
CA LEU A 3 -7.76 8.93 23.30
C LEU A 3 -8.39 8.91 21.91
N GLY A 4 -7.87 8.15 20.95
CA GLY A 4 -8.49 8.02 19.63
C GLY A 4 -9.77 7.18 19.62
N LEU A 5 -9.92 6.27 20.59
CA LEU A 5 -11.05 5.34 20.65
C LEU A 5 -12.20 5.87 21.53
N CYS A 6 -11.90 6.75 22.48
CA CYS A 6 -12.88 7.29 23.43
C CYS A 6 -12.80 8.82 23.64
N GLY A 7 -12.00 9.52 22.84
CA GLY A 7 -11.81 10.96 22.98
C GLY A 7 -12.94 11.81 22.38
N THR A 8 -12.80 13.11 22.61
CA THR A 8 -13.76 14.15 22.25
C THR A 8 -13.17 15.13 21.23
N ASP A 9 -13.98 16.06 20.73
CA ASP A 9 -13.51 17.16 19.87
C ASP A 9 -12.44 18.04 20.54
N ALA A 10 -12.48 18.15 21.87
CA ALA A 10 -11.45 18.88 22.62
C ALA A 10 -10.10 18.14 22.57
N ASP A 11 -10.11 16.81 22.67
CA ASP A 11 -8.91 15.98 22.53
C ASP A 11 -8.36 16.04 21.11
N ALA A 12 -9.24 16.04 20.10
CA ALA A 12 -8.83 16.20 18.71
C ALA A 12 -8.08 17.53 18.49
N LYS A 13 -8.58 18.64 19.05
CA LYS A 13 -7.90 19.95 18.98
C LYS A 13 -6.54 19.95 19.68
N LEU A 14 -6.44 19.31 20.85
CA LEU A 14 -5.16 19.17 21.56
C LEU A 14 -4.14 18.37 20.71
N MET A 15 -4.60 17.26 20.10
CA MET A 15 -3.75 16.45 19.23
C MET A 15 -3.33 17.23 17.98
N GLU A 16 -4.24 17.97 17.35
CA GLU A 16 -3.94 18.82 16.21
C GLU A 16 -2.85 19.84 16.55
N GLN A 17 -2.99 20.56 17.67
CA GLN A 17 -1.97 21.51 18.13
C GLN A 17 -0.60 20.85 18.25
N LYS A 18 -0.53 19.68 18.91
CA LYS A 18 0.71 18.91 19.02
C LYS A 18 1.25 18.49 17.65
N ILE A 19 0.40 18.02 16.74
CA ILE A 19 0.83 17.62 15.39
C ILE A 19 1.44 18.80 14.64
N LEU A 20 0.83 19.98 14.74
CA LEU A 20 1.21 21.19 14.02
C LEU A 20 2.41 21.95 14.60
N GLU A 21 2.88 21.60 15.80
CA GLU A 21 4.13 22.12 16.34
C GLU A 21 5.28 21.87 15.33
N THR A 22 5.98 22.94 15.00
CA THR A 22 7.16 22.89 14.13
C THR A 22 8.37 22.55 14.98
N THR A 23 8.98 21.41 14.70
CA THR A 23 10.23 20.99 15.32
C THR A 23 11.02 20.13 14.35
N ASP A 24 12.34 20.23 14.42
CA ASP A 24 13.27 19.36 13.71
C ASP A 24 13.65 18.13 14.55
N ASP A 25 13.27 18.10 15.83
CA ASP A 25 13.56 16.99 16.73
C ASP A 25 12.73 15.76 16.40
N PHE A 26 13.33 14.59 16.59
CA PHE A 26 12.59 13.33 16.50
C PHE A 26 11.57 13.23 17.63
N ARG A 27 10.29 13.22 17.26
CA ARG A 27 9.17 13.09 18.20
C ARG A 27 8.73 11.64 18.37
N LEU A 28 9.24 10.99 19.41
CA LEU A 28 8.84 9.63 19.74
C LEU A 28 7.32 9.53 19.97
N GLY A 29 6.65 8.64 19.22
CA GLY A 29 5.23 8.38 19.36
C GLY A 29 4.28 9.36 18.65
N ILE A 30 4.82 10.29 17.85
CA ILE A 30 3.99 11.25 17.09
C ILE A 30 3.07 10.57 16.07
N ASP A 31 3.48 9.42 15.53
CA ASP A 31 2.65 8.55 14.70
C ASP A 31 1.38 8.08 15.44
N GLY A 32 1.51 7.73 16.72
CA GLY A 32 0.40 7.33 17.58
C GLY A 32 -0.53 8.49 17.96
N VAL A 33 -0.03 9.73 17.96
CA VAL A 33 -0.84 10.95 18.11
C VAL A 33 -1.60 11.22 16.81
N MET A 34 -0.92 11.17 15.66
CA MET A 34 -1.55 11.32 14.35
C MET A 34 -2.63 10.25 14.11
N GLY A 35 -2.38 8.98 14.43
CA GLY A 35 -3.38 7.92 14.33
C GLY A 35 -4.58 8.13 15.26
N GLY A 36 -4.34 8.60 16.49
CA GLY A 36 -5.42 8.95 17.42
C GLY A 36 -6.28 10.12 16.91
N PHE A 37 -5.63 11.14 16.35
CA PHE A 37 -6.30 12.28 15.74
C PHE A 37 -7.17 11.85 14.56
N LEU A 38 -6.66 10.99 13.68
CA LEU A 38 -7.41 10.44 12.55
C LEU A 38 -8.60 9.57 12.98
N LEU A 39 -8.49 8.80 14.08
CA LEU A 39 -9.62 8.05 14.61
C LEU A 39 -10.78 8.96 15.06
N LEU A 40 -10.46 10.13 15.64
CA LEU A 40 -11.46 11.09 16.11
C LEU A 40 -12.08 11.91 14.97
N THR A 41 -11.29 12.28 13.98
CA THR A 41 -11.65 13.31 13.00
C THR A 41 -11.94 12.78 11.60
N GLY A 42 -11.52 11.55 11.28
CA GLY A 42 -11.68 10.93 9.97
C GLY A 42 -11.05 11.76 8.86
N ASP A 43 -11.78 11.90 7.75
CA ASP A 43 -11.33 12.59 6.53
C ASP A 43 -10.85 14.03 6.79
N LYS A 44 -11.50 14.75 7.72
CA LYS A 44 -11.14 16.15 8.03
C LYS A 44 -9.75 16.26 8.65
N GLY A 45 -9.40 15.36 9.55
CA GLY A 45 -8.05 15.35 10.12
C GLY A 45 -7.02 14.89 9.11
N LEU A 46 -7.42 14.01 8.18
CA LEU A 46 -6.54 13.59 7.10
C LEU A 46 -6.21 14.75 6.15
N ASP A 47 -7.16 15.63 5.87
CA ASP A 47 -6.88 16.87 5.11
C ASP A 47 -5.82 17.73 5.81
N VAL A 48 -5.85 17.84 7.14
CA VAL A 48 -4.83 18.57 7.91
C VAL A 48 -3.45 17.91 7.79
N ILE A 49 -3.38 16.58 7.89
CA ILE A 49 -2.12 15.83 7.76
C ILE A 49 -1.57 15.95 6.33
N ASP A 50 -2.42 15.86 5.31
CA ASP A 50 -2.03 16.01 3.91
C ASP A 50 -1.36 17.37 3.68
N GLU A 51 -2.01 18.45 4.09
CA GLU A 51 -1.49 19.81 3.89
C GLU A 51 -0.24 20.11 4.71
N LYS A 52 -0.20 19.69 5.97
CA LYS A 52 0.82 20.14 6.93
C LYS A 52 2.01 19.19 7.07
N LYS A 53 1.88 17.94 6.61
CA LYS A 53 2.94 16.93 6.73
C LYS A 53 3.29 16.33 5.38
N LEU A 54 2.31 15.83 4.63
CA LEU A 54 2.61 15.06 3.40
C LEU A 54 3.09 15.98 2.27
N LYS A 55 2.31 17.03 1.96
CA LYS A 55 2.57 17.98 0.87
C LYS A 55 3.70 18.97 1.16
N ASP A 56 3.92 19.31 2.44
CA ASP A 56 4.98 20.24 2.81
C ASP A 56 6.36 19.61 2.66
N LYS A 57 7.01 19.82 1.50
CA LYS A 57 8.34 19.29 1.19
C LYS A 57 9.44 19.69 2.19
N LYS A 58 9.20 20.67 3.07
CA LYS A 58 10.13 21.06 4.14
C LYS A 58 9.94 20.27 5.43
N ALA A 59 8.83 19.54 5.57
CA ALA A 59 8.59 18.70 6.74
C ALA A 59 9.71 17.66 6.90
N PRO A 60 10.24 17.48 8.12
CA PRO A 60 11.27 16.50 8.40
C PRO A 60 10.87 15.07 7.99
N PHE A 61 11.86 14.25 7.63
CA PHE A 61 11.62 12.84 7.30
C PHE A 61 10.89 12.10 8.43
N SER A 62 11.27 12.33 9.70
CA SER A 62 10.63 11.73 10.87
C SER A 62 9.12 11.99 10.93
N GLU A 63 8.70 13.21 10.59
CA GLU A 63 7.30 13.64 10.58
C GLU A 63 6.50 12.98 9.46
N THR A 64 7.05 12.97 8.25
CA THR A 64 6.39 12.37 7.08
C THR A 64 6.32 10.85 7.18
N TYR A 65 7.37 10.22 7.73
CA TYR A 65 7.38 8.81 8.06
C TYR A 65 6.33 8.47 9.14
N ALA A 66 6.22 9.29 10.19
CA ALA A 66 5.18 9.10 11.20
C ALA A 66 3.77 9.25 10.64
N ALA A 67 3.55 10.21 9.73
CA ALA A 67 2.28 10.35 9.03
C ALA A 67 1.96 9.12 8.17
N MET A 68 2.95 8.58 7.43
CA MET A 68 2.80 7.32 6.69
C MET A 68 2.42 6.14 7.61
N GLN A 69 3.03 6.06 8.80
CA GLN A 69 2.69 5.05 9.81
C GLN A 69 1.25 5.20 10.31
N ALA A 70 0.78 6.43 10.50
CA ALA A 70 -0.62 6.70 10.84
C ALA A 70 -1.58 6.29 9.71
N LEU A 71 -1.22 6.50 8.43
CA LEU A 71 -2.02 6.01 7.29
C LEU A 71 -2.10 4.47 7.27
N ARG A 72 -0.98 3.79 7.50
CA ARG A 72 -0.93 2.31 7.61
C ARG A 72 -1.82 1.81 8.74
N PHE A 73 -1.78 2.49 9.88
CA PHE A 73 -2.64 2.19 11.01
C PHE A 73 -4.13 2.35 10.63
N MET A 74 -4.51 3.47 10.02
CA MET A 74 -5.90 3.70 9.60
C MET A 74 -6.37 2.70 8.54
N TRP A 75 -5.49 2.30 7.62
CA TRP A 75 -5.80 1.26 6.64
C TRP A 75 -6.09 -0.09 7.30
N GLN A 76 -5.32 -0.47 8.31
CA GLN A 76 -5.39 -1.80 8.92
C GLN A 76 -6.42 -1.89 10.05
N TYR A 77 -6.62 -0.81 10.81
CA TYR A 77 -7.36 -0.80 12.07
C TYR A 77 -8.36 0.36 12.19
N GLY A 78 -8.45 1.23 11.18
CA GLY A 78 -9.31 2.42 11.22
C GLY A 78 -10.81 2.14 11.09
N ASP A 79 -11.22 0.87 10.93
CA ASP A 79 -12.62 0.44 10.88
C ASP A 79 -13.48 1.26 9.89
N ASN A 80 -12.93 1.54 8.71
CA ASN A 80 -13.55 2.33 7.63
C ASN A 80 -14.00 3.75 8.04
N ARG A 81 -13.43 4.32 9.12
CA ARG A 81 -13.62 5.73 9.52
C ARG A 81 -13.13 6.73 8.47
N ILE A 82 -12.17 6.29 7.66
CA ILE A 82 -11.69 6.99 6.47
C ILE A 82 -11.87 6.02 5.29
N PRO A 83 -12.53 6.42 4.19
CA PRO A 83 -12.69 5.56 3.03
C PRO A 83 -11.35 5.09 2.48
N ALA A 84 -11.28 3.82 2.06
CA ALA A 84 -10.07 3.22 1.50
C ALA A 84 -9.42 4.06 0.38
N GLU A 85 -10.23 4.64 -0.51
CA GLU A 85 -9.72 5.49 -1.59
C GLU A 85 -9.13 6.81 -1.07
N ARG A 86 -9.70 7.39 -0.02
CA ARG A 86 -9.17 8.61 0.60
C ARG A 86 -7.80 8.37 1.23
N LEU A 87 -7.58 7.20 1.86
CA LEU A 87 -6.27 6.80 2.36
C LEU A 87 -5.25 6.57 1.24
N ARG A 88 -5.66 5.95 0.12
CA ARG A 88 -4.80 5.79 -1.05
C ARG A 88 -4.36 7.12 -1.62
N GLN A 89 -5.28 8.09 -1.74
CA GLN A 89 -4.97 9.45 -2.20
C GLN A 89 -3.87 10.10 -1.34
N SER A 90 -3.96 10.02 0.00
CA SER A 90 -2.90 10.51 0.88
C SER A 90 -1.58 9.77 0.71
N MET A 91 -1.64 8.44 0.57
CA MET A 91 -0.44 7.62 0.35
C MET A 91 0.27 8.00 -0.96
N ARG A 92 -0.49 8.30 -2.03
CA ARG A 92 0.06 8.77 -3.32
C ARG A 92 0.84 10.08 -3.19
N ILE A 93 0.46 10.99 -2.29
CA ILE A 93 1.18 12.26 -2.07
C ILE A 93 2.65 11.99 -1.70
N LEU A 94 2.90 10.95 -0.92
CA LEU A 94 4.25 10.58 -0.48
C LEU A 94 5.14 10.02 -1.60
N LEU A 95 4.59 9.71 -2.79
CA LEU A 95 5.42 9.37 -3.95
C LEU A 95 6.29 10.54 -4.39
N GLU A 96 5.89 11.78 -4.11
CA GLU A 96 6.64 13.01 -4.44
C GLU A 96 7.88 13.22 -3.53
N ARG A 97 8.19 12.24 -2.68
CA ARG A 97 9.35 12.16 -1.79
C ARG A 97 10.19 10.93 -2.12
N PRO A 98 11.28 11.07 -2.89
CA PRO A 98 12.12 9.95 -3.28
C PRO A 98 12.61 9.09 -2.11
N GLU A 99 12.86 9.71 -0.95
CA GLU A 99 13.31 9.05 0.27
C GLU A 99 12.28 8.11 0.92
N LEU A 100 11.00 8.22 0.53
CA LEU A 100 9.91 7.34 0.98
C LEU A 100 9.33 6.46 -0.14
N ALA A 101 9.70 6.71 -1.39
CA ALA A 101 9.01 6.17 -2.55
C ALA A 101 8.98 4.64 -2.58
N ASP A 102 10.07 3.95 -2.23
CA ASP A 102 10.09 2.48 -2.24
C ASP A 102 9.13 1.86 -1.20
N LEU A 103 9.03 2.48 -0.02
CA LEU A 103 8.08 2.10 1.03
C LEU A 103 6.63 2.37 0.59
N VAL A 104 6.37 3.55 0.03
CA VAL A 104 5.04 3.97 -0.44
C VAL A 104 4.55 3.08 -1.57
N ILE A 105 5.42 2.73 -2.54
CA ILE A 105 5.07 1.80 -3.62
C ILE A 105 4.67 0.42 -3.07
N ALA A 106 5.39 -0.07 -2.06
CA ALA A 106 5.05 -1.33 -1.40
C ALA A 106 3.70 -1.25 -0.68
N ASP A 107 3.38 -0.12 -0.05
CA ASP A 107 2.08 0.09 0.60
C ASP A 107 0.95 0.19 -0.41
N LEU A 108 1.10 0.96 -1.49
CA LEU A 108 0.12 1.04 -2.57
C LEU A 108 -0.16 -0.33 -3.19
N SER A 109 0.87 -1.17 -3.32
CA SER A 109 0.72 -2.56 -3.76
C SER A 109 -0.11 -3.39 -2.77
N ARG A 110 0.15 -3.27 -1.46
CA ARG A 110 -0.66 -3.94 -0.41
C ARG A 110 -2.10 -3.43 -0.40
N MET A 111 -2.29 -2.13 -0.63
CA MET A 111 -3.59 -1.48 -0.70
C MET A 111 -4.34 -1.78 -2.01
N LYS A 112 -3.75 -2.55 -2.93
CA LYS A 112 -4.25 -2.84 -4.27
C LYS A 112 -4.62 -1.60 -5.06
N ASP A 113 -3.89 -0.52 -4.86
CA ASP A 113 -4.08 0.70 -5.60
C ASP A 113 -3.41 0.59 -6.97
N TRP A 114 -4.02 -0.15 -7.90
CA TRP A 114 -3.47 -0.44 -9.23
C TRP A 114 -3.51 0.72 -10.22
N SER A 115 -4.08 1.85 -9.82
CA SER A 115 -4.21 3.04 -10.67
C SER A 115 -2.87 3.74 -10.95
N MET A 116 -1.82 3.41 -10.19
CA MET A 116 -0.52 4.10 -10.24
C MET A 116 0.46 3.53 -11.27
N GLN A 117 0.09 2.51 -12.05
CA GLN A 117 0.99 1.86 -13.01
C GLN A 117 1.68 2.84 -13.97
N ASP A 118 0.93 3.75 -14.60
CA ASP A 118 1.50 4.72 -15.55
C ASP A 118 2.43 5.74 -14.89
N ARG A 119 2.03 6.24 -13.72
CA ARG A 119 2.86 7.17 -12.95
C ARG A 119 4.16 6.50 -12.51
N LEU A 120 4.11 5.25 -12.05
CA LEU A 120 5.30 4.51 -11.65
C LEU A 120 6.23 4.20 -12.83
N MET A 121 5.68 3.91 -14.02
CA MET A 121 6.50 3.78 -15.23
C MET A 121 7.20 5.09 -15.60
N THR A 122 6.50 6.22 -15.43
CA THR A 122 7.11 7.55 -15.63
C THR A 122 8.23 7.78 -14.61
N MET A 123 7.97 7.53 -13.32
CA MET A 123 8.96 7.67 -12.24
C MET A 123 10.17 6.75 -12.42
N TYR A 124 10.02 5.59 -13.06
CA TYR A 124 11.14 4.68 -13.32
C TYR A 124 12.26 5.35 -14.14
N ASP A 125 11.90 6.34 -14.96
CA ASP A 125 12.78 7.05 -15.89
C ASP A 125 13.25 8.41 -15.36
N GLU A 126 12.67 8.87 -14.26
CA GLU A 126 13.03 10.14 -13.63
C GLU A 126 14.32 10.00 -12.81
N GLU A 127 15.26 10.94 -12.98
CA GLU A 127 16.56 10.92 -12.29
C GLU A 127 16.42 10.94 -10.77
N ALA A 128 15.44 11.69 -10.25
CA ALA A 128 15.13 11.77 -8.83
C ALA A 128 14.79 10.41 -8.19
N TYR A 129 14.34 9.45 -8.99
CA TYR A 129 13.93 8.11 -8.54
C TYR A 129 14.86 7.01 -9.06
N ASN A 130 16.02 7.36 -9.61
CA ASN A 130 17.04 6.43 -10.10
C ASN A 130 17.82 5.76 -8.96
N VAL A 131 17.09 5.16 -8.02
CA VAL A 131 17.60 4.43 -6.86
C VAL A 131 17.23 2.95 -7.02
N PRO A 132 18.17 2.00 -6.82
CA PRO A 132 17.88 0.58 -7.03
C PRO A 132 16.71 0.01 -6.22
N SER A 133 16.49 0.50 -4.98
CA SER A 133 15.35 0.08 -4.16
C SER A 133 14.01 0.51 -4.78
N ILE A 134 13.91 1.76 -5.24
CA ILE A 134 12.71 2.32 -5.87
C ILE A 134 12.40 1.58 -7.18
N LYS A 135 13.39 1.40 -8.06
CA LYS A 135 13.20 0.65 -9.31
C LYS A 135 12.70 -0.77 -9.07
N ARG A 136 13.27 -1.49 -8.09
CA ARG A 136 12.77 -2.82 -7.70
C ARG A 136 11.37 -2.77 -7.09
N ALA A 137 11.02 -1.73 -6.34
CA ALA A 137 9.68 -1.56 -5.80
C ALA A 137 8.64 -1.38 -6.92
N ILE A 138 8.95 -0.58 -7.95
CA ILE A 138 8.10 -0.40 -9.14
C ILE A 138 7.86 -1.75 -9.84
N VAL A 139 8.94 -2.51 -10.11
CA VAL A 139 8.79 -3.85 -10.73
C VAL A 139 7.93 -4.76 -9.86
N ARG A 140 8.14 -4.79 -8.54
CA ARG A 140 7.37 -5.62 -7.61
C ARG A 140 5.89 -5.21 -7.56
N TYR A 141 5.59 -3.93 -7.66
CA TYR A 141 4.23 -3.43 -7.77
C TYR A 141 3.56 -3.96 -9.04
N MET A 142 4.24 -3.94 -10.19
CA MET A 142 3.71 -4.51 -11.43
C MET A 142 3.53 -6.03 -11.33
N LEU A 143 4.48 -6.75 -10.73
CA LEU A 143 4.36 -8.20 -10.48
C LEU A 143 3.17 -8.53 -9.57
N ALA A 144 2.91 -7.71 -8.56
CA ALA A 144 1.76 -7.88 -7.67
C ALA A 144 0.44 -7.62 -8.41
N SER A 145 0.36 -6.52 -9.16
CA SER A 145 -0.80 -6.19 -10.00
C SER A 145 -1.10 -7.30 -11.02
N ALA A 146 -0.07 -7.82 -11.70
CA ALA A 146 -0.21 -8.91 -12.67
C ALA A 146 -0.68 -10.25 -12.05
N LYS A 147 -0.43 -10.47 -10.76
CA LYS A 147 -0.89 -11.66 -10.03
C LYS A 147 -2.29 -11.50 -9.43
N ASP A 148 -2.84 -10.29 -9.39
CA ASP A 148 -4.16 -10.02 -8.80
C ASP A 148 -5.28 -10.32 -9.80
N THR A 149 -5.40 -11.59 -10.18
CA THR A 149 -6.38 -12.08 -11.18
C THR A 149 -7.81 -12.13 -10.68
N GLY A 150 -8.04 -11.86 -9.39
CA GLY A 150 -9.36 -11.95 -8.76
C GLY A 150 -9.78 -13.39 -8.39
N GLU A 151 -8.96 -14.39 -8.72
CA GLU A 151 -9.21 -15.78 -8.35
C GLU A 151 -8.97 -15.96 -6.84
N LYS A 152 -10.01 -16.39 -6.12
CA LYS A 152 -9.85 -16.85 -4.72
C LYS A 152 -9.01 -18.12 -4.74
N LYS A 153 -7.77 -18.04 -4.29
CA LYS A 153 -6.89 -19.20 -4.12
C LYS A 153 -7.59 -20.20 -3.19
N LYS A 154 -8.10 -21.32 -3.74
CA LYS A 154 -8.69 -22.42 -2.96
C LYS A 154 -7.62 -22.87 -1.96
N PRO A 155 -7.92 -23.02 -0.66
CA PRO A 155 -6.94 -23.52 0.27
C PRO A 155 -6.47 -24.89 -0.23
N ALA A 156 -5.16 -25.06 -0.35
CA ALA A 156 -4.58 -26.36 -0.60
C ALA A 156 -4.99 -27.23 0.58
N SER A 157 -5.96 -28.13 0.37
CA SER A 157 -6.37 -29.06 1.41
C SER A 157 -5.18 -29.98 1.66
N ASP A 158 -4.64 -29.90 2.86
CA ASP A 158 -3.68 -30.86 3.38
C ASP A 158 -4.26 -32.27 3.20
N THR A 159 -3.54 -33.07 2.43
CA THR A 159 -3.70 -34.52 2.37
C THR A 159 -3.42 -35.09 3.76
N VAL A 160 -4.47 -35.30 4.54
CA VAL A 160 -4.45 -36.26 5.65
C VAL A 160 -5.27 -37.46 5.22
N ALA A 161 -4.57 -38.54 4.92
CA ALA A 161 -5.15 -39.85 4.69
C ALA A 161 -5.93 -40.29 5.93
N SER A 162 -7.22 -40.60 5.75
CA SER A 162 -7.93 -41.52 6.63
C SER A 162 -8.90 -42.33 5.78
N SER A 163 -8.71 -43.63 5.85
CA SER A 163 -9.37 -44.70 5.13
C SER A 163 -10.84 -44.87 5.51
N GLY A 164 -11.71 -44.95 4.52
CA GLY A 164 -13.06 -45.53 4.62
C GLY A 164 -13.69 -45.64 3.23
N PRO A 165 -14.17 -46.82 2.78
CA PRO A 165 -14.74 -46.97 1.45
C PRO A 165 -16.23 -46.61 1.48
N THR A 166 -16.76 -46.02 0.40
CA THR A 166 -18.03 -46.40 -0.26
C THR A 166 -18.38 -45.41 -1.40
N THR A 167 -18.37 -45.94 -2.63
CA THR A 167 -19.07 -45.53 -3.87
C THR A 167 -18.69 -44.21 -4.58
N PRO A 168 -18.25 -44.26 -5.85
CA PRO A 168 -18.15 -43.08 -6.71
C PRO A 168 -19.46 -42.84 -7.47
N ALA A 169 -20.19 -41.79 -7.11
CA ALA A 169 -21.14 -41.14 -8.03
C ALA A 169 -20.40 -39.97 -8.68
N ALA A 170 -20.09 -40.13 -9.96
CA ALA A 170 -19.47 -39.12 -10.79
C ALA A 170 -20.39 -37.89 -10.89
N ALA A 171 -19.98 -36.80 -10.26
CA ALA A 171 -20.43 -35.45 -10.58
C ALA A 171 -19.23 -34.73 -11.18
N GLU A 172 -19.18 -34.67 -12.50
CA GLU A 172 -18.30 -33.78 -13.25
C GLU A 172 -18.59 -32.34 -12.82
N ALA A 173 -17.71 -31.78 -12.00
CA ALA A 173 -17.68 -30.36 -11.74
C ALA A 173 -17.20 -29.67 -13.03
N ALA A 174 -18.15 -29.13 -13.79
CA ALA A 174 -17.89 -28.24 -14.90
C ALA A 174 -16.98 -27.10 -14.42
N ALA A 175 -15.78 -27.03 -14.97
CA ALA A 175 -14.91 -25.87 -14.82
C ALA A 175 -15.62 -24.66 -15.44
N GLU A 176 -15.97 -23.68 -14.63
CA GLU A 176 -16.43 -22.38 -15.12
C GLU A 176 -15.36 -21.78 -16.04
N PRO A 177 -15.73 -21.22 -17.21
CA PRO A 177 -14.76 -20.69 -18.16
C PRO A 177 -14.00 -19.53 -17.53
N ALA A 178 -12.67 -19.58 -17.61
CA ALA A 178 -11.76 -18.56 -17.10
C ALA A 178 -12.21 -17.16 -17.58
N ALA A 179 -12.69 -16.34 -16.65
CA ALA A 179 -13.06 -14.97 -16.92
C ALA A 179 -11.83 -14.20 -17.46
N ALA A 180 -12.04 -13.30 -18.42
CA ALA A 180 -10.97 -12.48 -18.97
C ALA A 180 -10.22 -11.74 -17.83
N PRO A 181 -8.88 -11.64 -17.90
CA PRO A 181 -8.10 -11.07 -16.82
C PRO A 181 -8.49 -9.59 -16.58
N PRO A 182 -8.47 -9.11 -15.34
CA PRO A 182 -8.75 -7.71 -15.02
C PRO A 182 -7.88 -6.73 -15.82
N ALA A 183 -8.41 -5.54 -16.11
CA ALA A 183 -7.69 -4.54 -16.92
C ALA A 183 -6.32 -4.16 -16.33
N HIS A 184 -6.21 -4.07 -14.99
CA HIS A 184 -4.95 -3.77 -14.32
C HIS A 184 -3.91 -4.88 -14.49
N VAL A 185 -4.34 -6.14 -14.58
CA VAL A 185 -3.44 -7.28 -14.83
C VAL A 185 -2.85 -7.19 -16.23
N VAL A 186 -3.71 -6.94 -17.23
CA VAL A 186 -3.27 -6.78 -18.63
C VAL A 186 -2.30 -5.62 -18.78
N HIS A 187 -2.58 -4.50 -18.12
CA HIS A 187 -1.70 -3.34 -18.14
C HIS A 187 -0.34 -3.62 -17.47
N ALA A 188 -0.37 -4.31 -16.33
CA ALA A 188 0.86 -4.62 -15.59
C ALA A 188 1.77 -5.56 -16.38
N LEU A 189 1.20 -6.52 -17.10
CA LEU A 189 1.96 -7.41 -18.01
C LEU A 189 2.64 -6.63 -19.13
N LYS A 190 1.98 -5.61 -19.70
CA LYS A 190 2.59 -4.73 -20.71
C LYS A 190 3.75 -3.92 -20.11
N CYS A 191 3.55 -3.32 -18.94
CA CYS A 191 4.61 -2.60 -18.24
C CYS A 191 5.80 -3.51 -17.92
N LEU A 192 5.56 -4.75 -17.48
CA LEU A 192 6.62 -5.73 -17.21
C LEU A 192 7.40 -6.09 -18.47
N ALA A 193 6.74 -6.30 -19.61
CA ALA A 193 7.43 -6.55 -20.88
C ALA A 193 8.37 -5.40 -21.27
N ILE A 194 7.91 -4.15 -21.11
CA ILE A 194 8.74 -2.96 -21.35
C ILE A 194 9.95 -2.93 -20.40
N LEU A 195 9.73 -3.21 -19.10
CA LEU A 195 10.81 -3.23 -18.11
C LEU A 195 11.80 -4.39 -18.34
N GLU A 196 11.35 -5.53 -18.83
CA GLU A 196 12.20 -6.67 -19.17
C GLU A 196 13.13 -6.39 -20.34
N GLU A 197 12.64 -5.68 -21.36
CA GLU A 197 13.48 -5.23 -22.48
C GLU A 197 14.47 -4.14 -22.05
N LYS A 198 14.02 -3.19 -21.23
CA LYS A 198 14.78 -2.01 -20.84
C LYS A 198 15.84 -2.28 -19.75
N ASP A 199 15.49 -3.02 -18.71
CA ASP A 199 16.34 -3.30 -17.55
C ASP A 199 16.11 -4.74 -17.02
N PRO A 200 16.56 -5.76 -17.78
CA PRO A 200 16.36 -7.17 -17.42
C PRO A 200 17.02 -7.55 -16.10
N LYS A 201 18.08 -6.84 -15.70
CA LYS A 201 18.79 -7.08 -14.45
C LYS A 201 17.91 -6.72 -13.25
N THR A 202 17.36 -5.51 -13.24
CA THR A 202 16.47 -5.07 -12.15
C THR A 202 15.23 -5.95 -12.06
N VAL A 203 14.66 -6.37 -13.20
CA VAL A 203 13.50 -7.27 -13.20
C VAL A 203 13.85 -8.63 -12.58
N THR A 204 14.97 -9.22 -12.98
CA THR A 204 15.47 -10.49 -12.41
C THR A 204 15.68 -10.38 -10.89
N GLU A 205 16.34 -9.32 -10.43
CA GLU A 205 16.56 -9.07 -9.00
C GLU A 205 15.24 -8.89 -8.24
N ALA A 206 14.28 -8.15 -8.80
CA ALA A 206 12.98 -7.93 -8.20
C ALA A 206 12.20 -9.25 -8.04
N LYS A 207 12.20 -10.10 -9.08
CA LYS A 207 11.55 -11.43 -9.08
C LYS A 207 12.11 -12.37 -8.01
N ARG A 208 13.44 -12.41 -7.85
CA ARG A 208 14.12 -13.32 -6.90
C ARG A 208 13.59 -13.18 -5.48
N PHE A 209 13.38 -11.96 -5.00
CA PHE A 209 12.89 -11.69 -3.64
C PHE A 209 11.36 -11.65 -3.56
N PHE A 210 10.67 -11.56 -4.68
CA PHE A 210 9.21 -11.55 -4.74
C PHE A 210 8.60 -12.95 -4.60
N LEU A 211 9.32 -14.00 -5.02
CA LEU A 211 8.88 -15.40 -4.96
C LEU A 211 9.24 -16.12 -3.64
N LEU A 212 9.93 -15.44 -2.71
CA LEU A 212 10.37 -16.01 -1.43
C LEU A 212 9.39 -15.76 -0.27
N LYS A 213 8.12 -15.46 -0.55
CA LYS A 213 7.05 -15.29 0.45
C LYS A 213 5.85 -16.17 0.16
#